data_AF-A0A1G1X3X0-F1
#
_entry.id   AF-A0A1G1X3X0-F1
#
_cell.length_a   1.000
_cell.length_b   1.000
_cell.length_c   1.000
_cell.angle_alpha   90.00
_cell.angle_beta   90.00
_cell.angle_gamma   90.00
#
_symmetry.space_group_name_H-M   'P 1'
#
loop_
_entity.id
_entity.type
_entity.pdbx_description
1 polymer ?
#
loop_
_entity_poly.entity_id
_entity_poly.type
_entity_poly.pdbx_seq_one_letter_code
_entity_poly.pdbx_strand_id
1 'polypeptide(L)'
;MGFSLVESLVIISIISILASLSLVALPAARAHQQLISDTELIQSLLLDSKERALNQVRPEGCLRDDSNPESADRAACSDVGIIFEGGKVMQFANIAGGTEEDPDYVYSGDTEHPIVEHQLLTSVVEEEEGGVRQILFRSVPPSVETYKDGAVMEPKDTAHITLKASNGELRKLAVSQFGTLDIVNDYAK
;
A
#
# COMPACT_ATOMS: atom_id res chain seq x y z
N MET A 1 52.36 -24.32 -20.26
CA MET A 1 51.10 -25.02 -20.60
C MET A 1 50.16 -23.96 -21.10
N GLY A 2 50.01 -23.86 -22.43
CA GLY A 2 49.19 -22.82 -23.07
C GLY A 2 47.80 -23.37 -23.39
N PHE A 3 46.78 -22.53 -23.22
CA PHE A 3 45.39 -22.84 -23.55
C PHE A 3 45.27 -23.30 -25.03
N SER A 4 44.60 -24.43 -25.25
CA SER A 4 44.26 -24.87 -26.60
C SER A 4 43.18 -23.98 -27.21
N LEU A 5 43.25 -23.73 -28.52
CA LEU A 5 42.21 -23.02 -29.28
C LEU A 5 40.81 -23.63 -29.06
N VAL A 6 40.75 -24.96 -28.91
CA VAL A 6 39.51 -25.69 -28.62
C VAL A 6 39.01 -25.41 -27.20
N GLU A 7 39.90 -25.38 -26.21
CA GLU A 7 39.53 -25.05 -24.83
C GLU A 7 39.00 -23.61 -24.71
N SER A 8 39.61 -22.67 -25.44
CA SER A 8 39.12 -21.29 -25.48
C SER A 8 37.71 -21.19 -26.07
N LEU A 9 37.41 -21.94 -27.15
CA LEU A 9 36.07 -21.95 -27.77
C LEU A 9 35.00 -22.54 -26.84
N VAL A 10 35.34 -23.60 -26.10
CA VAL A 10 34.42 -24.22 -25.12
C VAL A 10 34.13 -23.27 -23.96
N ILE A 11 35.13 -22.55 -23.46
CA ILE A 11 34.90 -21.57 -22.39
C ILE A 11 34.00 -20.43 -22.87
N ILE A 12 34.24 -19.90 -24.07
CA ILE A 12 33.42 -18.82 -24.62
C ILE A 12 31.97 -19.27 -24.81
N SER A 13 31.73 -20.50 -25.26
CA SER A 13 30.36 -21.02 -25.42
C SER A 13 29.64 -21.18 -24.08
N ILE A 14 30.32 -21.69 -23.05
CA ILE A 14 29.77 -21.83 -21.70
C ILE A 14 29.42 -20.45 -21.11
N ILE A 15 30.33 -19.48 -21.21
CA ILE A 15 30.09 -18.10 -20.73
C ILE A 15 28.91 -17.46 -21.46
N SER A 16 28.81 -17.67 -22.78
CA SER A 16 27.72 -17.12 -23.58
C SER A 16 26.35 -17.69 -23.17
N ILE A 17 26.28 -19.00 -22.90
CA ILE A 17 25.07 -19.64 -22.40
C ILE A 17 24.71 -19.11 -21.01
N LEU A 18 25.67 -19.07 -20.08
CA LEU A 18 25.44 -18.56 -18.72
C LEU A 18 25.00 -17.10 -18.71
N ALA A 19 25.61 -16.25 -19.56
CA ALA A 19 25.25 -14.86 -19.71
C ALA A 19 23.82 -14.71 -20.24
N SER A 20 23.44 -15.51 -21.25
CA SER A 20 22.07 -15.49 -21.81
C SER A 20 21.00 -15.86 -20.79
N LEU A 21 21.25 -16.87 -19.94
CA LEU A 21 20.34 -17.24 -18.86
C LEU A 21 20.23 -16.16 -17.79
N SER A 22 21.37 -15.55 -17.43
CA SER A 22 21.43 -14.47 -16.45
C SER A 22 20.66 -13.23 -16.90
N LEU A 23 20.73 -12.87 -18.19
CA LEU A 23 20.01 -11.72 -18.76
C LEU A 23 18.48 -11.83 -18.61
N VAL A 24 17.94 -13.04 -18.54
CA VAL A 24 16.49 -13.26 -18.33
C VAL A 24 16.15 -13.38 -16.84
N ALA A 25 17.01 -14.04 -16.05
CA ALA A 25 16.76 -14.27 -14.63
C ALA A 25 16.87 -12.99 -13.77
N LEU A 26 17.82 -12.10 -14.08
CA LEU A 26 18.05 -10.90 -13.27
C LEU A 26 16.86 -9.92 -13.27
N PRO A 27 16.25 -9.57 -14.42
CA PRO A 27 15.08 -8.69 -14.46
C PRO A 27 13.87 -9.27 -13.69
N ALA A 28 13.63 -10.57 -13.80
CA ALA A 28 12.55 -11.25 -13.07
C ALA A 28 12.78 -11.22 -11.55
N ALA A 29 14.01 -11.51 -11.11
CA ALA A 29 14.36 -11.45 -9.68
C ALA A 29 14.19 -10.03 -9.12
N ARG A 30 14.60 -8.99 -9.89
CA ARG A 30 14.43 -7.59 -9.48
C ARG A 30 12.96 -7.20 -9.36
N ALA A 31 12.13 -7.56 -10.33
CA ALA A 31 10.70 -7.27 -10.27
C ALA A 31 10.02 -7.93 -9.06
N HIS A 32 10.37 -9.17 -8.76
CA HIS A 32 9.86 -9.86 -7.58
C HIS A 32 10.30 -9.19 -6.28
N GLN A 33 11.55 -8.72 -6.20
CA GLN A 33 12.04 -7.93 -5.06
C GLN A 33 11.32 -6.59 -4.92
N GLN A 34 11.01 -5.90 -6.03
CA GLN A 34 10.20 -4.66 -6.00
C GLN A 34 8.81 -4.94 -5.40
N LEU A 35 8.14 -6.00 -5.85
CA LEU A 35 6.82 -6.38 -5.34
C LEU A 35 6.86 -6.74 -3.85
N ILE A 36 7.88 -7.47 -3.38
CA ILE A 36 8.03 -7.79 -1.95
C ILE A 36 8.24 -6.52 -1.14
N SER A 37 9.19 -5.68 -1.54
CA SER A 37 9.51 -4.42 -0.84
C SER A 37 8.28 -3.53 -0.69
N ASP A 38 7.51 -3.33 -1.76
CA ASP A 38 6.32 -2.50 -1.73
C ASP A 38 5.17 -3.16 -0.96
N THR A 39 5.06 -4.48 -0.97
CA THR A 39 4.08 -5.22 -0.13
C THR A 39 4.38 -4.98 1.35
N GLU A 40 5.64 -5.12 1.77
CA GLU A 40 6.06 -4.91 3.16
C GLU A 40 5.86 -3.45 3.60
N LEU A 41 6.14 -2.50 2.72
CA LEU A 41 5.88 -1.08 2.95
C LEU A 41 4.38 -0.81 3.17
N ILE A 42 3.51 -1.30 2.28
CA ILE A 42 2.05 -1.14 2.40
C ILE A 42 1.53 -1.80 3.68
N GLN A 43 2.02 -3.00 4.00
CA GLN A 43 1.65 -3.70 5.24
C GLN A 43 2.04 -2.88 6.48
N SER A 44 3.26 -2.34 6.50
CA SER A 44 3.75 -1.47 7.58
C SER A 44 2.87 -0.23 7.73
N LEU A 45 2.54 0.44 6.63
CA LEU A 45 1.68 1.62 6.65
C LEU A 45 0.26 1.31 7.14
N LEU A 46 -0.32 0.18 6.73
CA LEU A 46 -1.64 -0.26 7.20
C LEU A 46 -1.64 -0.51 8.71
N LEU A 47 -0.60 -1.17 9.23
CA LEU A 47 -0.44 -1.40 10.66
C LEU A 47 -0.25 -0.10 11.43
N ASP A 48 0.64 0.78 10.99
CA ASP A 48 0.89 2.08 11.64
C ASP A 48 -0.37 2.95 11.64
N SER A 49 -1.09 3.02 10.51
CA SER A 49 -2.35 3.78 10.41
C SER A 49 -3.42 3.26 11.37
N LYS A 50 -3.57 1.93 11.46
CA LYS A 50 -4.49 1.28 12.39
C LYS A 50 -4.09 1.51 13.85
N GLU A 51 -2.81 1.39 14.17
CA GLU A 51 -2.31 1.62 15.53
C GLU A 51 -2.48 3.07 15.96
N ARG A 52 -2.28 4.04 15.05
CA ARG A 52 -2.58 5.44 15.30
C ARG A 52 -4.07 5.64 15.57
N ALA A 53 -4.95 5.07 14.74
CA ALA A 53 -6.39 5.14 14.96
C ALA A 53 -6.83 4.51 16.30
N LEU A 54 -6.19 3.42 16.74
CA LEU A 54 -6.48 2.78 18.03
C LEU A 54 -5.97 3.58 19.24
N ASN A 55 -4.71 4.01 19.19
CA ASN A 55 -3.99 4.47 20.38
C ASN A 55 -4.01 5.99 20.55
N GLN A 56 -4.17 6.75 19.45
CA GLN A 56 -4.31 8.20 19.51
C GLN A 56 -5.80 8.53 19.65
N VAL A 57 -6.38 8.10 20.77
CA VAL A 57 -7.78 8.31 21.13
C VAL A 57 -8.06 9.81 21.06
N ARG A 58 -9.05 10.19 20.23
CA ARG A 58 -9.55 11.57 20.13
C ARG A 58 -9.81 12.11 21.53
N PRO A 59 -9.04 13.09 22.03
CA PRO A 59 -9.39 13.76 23.26
C PRO A 59 -10.74 14.47 23.06
N GLU A 60 -11.67 14.38 24.03
CA GLU A 60 -13.01 15.02 23.96
C GLU A 60 -12.96 16.53 23.63
N GLY A 61 -11.80 17.18 23.80
CA GLY A 61 -11.57 18.60 23.53
C GLY A 61 -10.64 18.91 22.36
N CYS A 62 -10.37 17.99 21.43
CA CYS A 62 -9.52 18.33 20.29
C CYS A 62 -10.24 19.31 19.37
N LEU A 63 -9.81 20.57 19.43
CA LEU A 63 -10.51 21.70 18.82
C LEU A 63 -10.43 21.63 17.30
N ARG A 64 -11.63 21.71 16.73
CA ARG A 64 -12.02 21.70 15.32
C ARG A 64 -11.61 22.98 14.57
N ASP A 65 -10.71 23.81 15.11
CA ASP A 65 -10.58 25.23 14.71
C ASP A 65 -9.18 25.61 14.13
N ASP A 66 -9.21 25.75 12.81
CA ASP A 66 -8.30 26.22 11.75
C ASP A 66 -7.17 27.25 12.00
N SER A 67 -6.71 27.50 13.22
CA SER A 67 -5.74 28.61 13.45
C SER A 67 -4.26 28.25 13.42
N ASN A 68 -3.86 26.96 13.36
CA ASN A 68 -2.43 26.59 13.33
C ASN A 68 -2.13 25.32 12.50
N PRO A 69 -1.60 25.45 11.27
CA PRO A 69 -1.39 24.33 10.34
C PRO A 69 -0.15 23.46 10.62
N GLU A 70 0.68 23.80 11.62
CA GLU A 70 1.99 23.13 11.83
C GLU A 70 2.01 21.99 12.86
N SER A 71 0.92 21.69 13.58
CA SER A 71 1.00 20.71 14.67
C SER A 71 0.71 19.27 14.22
N ALA A 72 1.64 18.39 14.57
CA ALA A 72 1.49 16.93 14.65
C ALA A 72 0.25 16.46 15.46
N ASP A 73 -0.49 17.38 16.08
CA ASP A 73 -1.73 17.13 16.82
C ASP A 73 -2.94 16.84 15.91
N ARG A 74 -2.95 17.23 14.62
CA ARG A 74 -4.10 16.92 13.73
C ARG A 74 -4.23 15.42 13.48
N ALA A 75 -3.12 14.71 13.28
CA ALA A 75 -3.12 13.26 13.12
C ALA A 75 -3.58 12.53 14.40
N ALA A 76 -3.27 13.11 15.57
CA ALA A 76 -3.70 12.56 16.85
C ALA A 76 -5.20 12.76 17.14
N CYS A 77 -5.91 13.55 16.32
CA CYS A 77 -7.31 13.89 16.49
C CYS A 77 -8.21 13.53 15.31
N SER A 78 -7.66 12.80 14.32
CA SER A 78 -8.31 12.50 13.05
C SER A 78 -8.27 11.02 12.77
N ASP A 79 -9.22 10.52 11.99
CA ASP A 79 -9.12 9.16 11.45
C ASP A 79 -7.94 9.11 10.47
N VAL A 80 -7.20 8.00 10.47
CA VAL A 80 -5.99 7.86 9.65
C VAL A 80 -6.24 6.85 8.55
N GLY A 81 -5.88 7.18 7.33
CA GLY A 81 -6.04 6.30 6.19
C GLY A 81 -4.85 6.33 5.26
N ILE A 82 -4.96 5.54 4.21
CA ILE A 82 -3.97 5.36 3.16
C ILE A 82 -4.66 5.49 1.81
N ILE A 83 -4.05 6.26 0.92
CA ILE A 83 -4.45 6.42 -0.48
C ILE A 83 -3.39 5.78 -1.37
N PHE A 84 -3.88 5.06 -2.38
CA PHE A 84 -3.09 4.41 -3.41
C PHE A 84 -3.30 5.16 -4.72
N GLU A 85 -2.23 5.74 -5.27
CA GLU A 85 -2.30 6.55 -6.49
C GLU A 85 -1.06 6.27 -7.35
N GLY A 86 -1.26 5.58 -8.47
CA GLY A 86 -0.20 5.19 -9.40
C GLY A 86 1.06 4.64 -8.70
N GLY A 87 2.18 5.36 -8.82
CA GLY A 87 3.48 4.96 -8.28
C GLY A 87 3.75 5.41 -6.83
N LYS A 88 2.73 5.83 -6.08
CA LYS A 88 2.90 6.31 -4.71
C LYS A 88 1.79 5.81 -3.79
N VAL A 89 2.12 5.81 -2.50
CA VAL A 89 1.19 5.57 -1.40
C VAL A 89 1.30 6.70 -0.40
N MET A 90 0.17 7.22 0.05
CA MET A 90 0.11 8.38 0.94
C MET A 90 -0.72 8.06 2.16
N GLN A 91 -0.15 8.24 3.34
CA GLN A 91 -0.92 8.24 4.58
C GLN A 91 -1.51 9.63 4.79
N PHE A 92 -2.77 9.69 5.18
CA PHE A 92 -3.48 10.95 5.40
C PHE A 92 -4.28 10.91 6.71
N ALA A 93 -4.50 12.08 7.28
CA ALA A 93 -5.45 12.33 8.34
C ALA A 93 -6.74 12.88 7.73
N ASN A 94 -7.87 12.26 8.03
CA ASN A 94 -9.17 12.79 7.65
C ASN A 94 -9.59 13.89 8.63
N ILE A 95 -9.54 15.13 8.15
CA ILE A 95 -9.89 16.33 8.93
C ILE A 95 -11.35 16.75 8.72
N ALA A 96 -12.15 15.98 7.96
CA ALA A 96 -13.59 16.21 7.84
C ALA A 96 -14.25 15.96 9.20
N GLY A 97 -14.71 17.03 9.85
CA GLY A 97 -15.46 16.91 11.10
C GLY A 97 -16.82 16.28 10.85
N GLY A 98 -16.97 15.00 11.15
CA GLY A 98 -18.28 14.36 11.22
C GLY A 98 -19.01 14.73 12.50
N THR A 99 -20.20 15.30 12.41
CA THR A 99 -21.17 15.28 13.53
C THR A 99 -21.83 13.91 13.57
N GLU A 100 -22.12 13.38 14.77
CA GLU A 100 -22.77 12.07 14.97
C GLU A 100 -24.12 11.89 14.23
N GLU A 101 -24.69 12.96 13.67
CA GLU A 101 -26.02 12.96 13.04
C GLU A 101 -26.06 12.64 11.53
N ASP A 102 -24.91 12.49 10.83
CA ASP A 102 -24.92 12.17 9.39
C ASP A 102 -24.26 10.80 9.13
N PRO A 103 -25.03 9.71 8.98
CA PRO A 103 -24.48 8.38 8.65
C PRO A 103 -24.01 8.25 7.19
N ASP A 104 -24.32 9.23 6.34
CA ASP A 104 -24.01 9.25 4.91
C ASP A 104 -22.76 10.12 4.59
N TYR A 105 -21.76 10.14 5.47
CA TYR A 105 -20.49 10.83 5.20
C TYR A 105 -19.79 10.22 3.99
N VAL A 106 -19.87 10.90 2.85
CA VAL A 106 -19.09 10.60 1.66
C VAL A 106 -17.67 11.13 1.88
N TYR A 107 -16.71 10.22 2.04
CA TYR A 107 -15.29 10.58 2.13
C TYR A 107 -14.85 11.17 0.78
N SER A 108 -14.55 12.46 0.76
CA SER A 108 -14.12 13.20 -0.43
C SER A 108 -12.71 13.74 -0.23
N GLY A 109 -11.87 13.67 -1.28
CA GLY A 109 -10.45 14.05 -1.22
C GLY A 109 -10.11 15.46 -0.73
N ASP A 110 -11.09 16.37 -0.66
CA ASP A 110 -10.90 17.75 -0.18
C ASP A 110 -10.70 17.86 1.34
N THR A 111 -10.84 16.77 2.09
CA THR A 111 -10.73 16.74 3.55
C THR A 111 -9.57 15.90 4.07
N GLU A 112 -8.60 15.61 3.20
CA GLU A 112 -7.45 14.77 3.48
C GLU A 112 -6.21 15.62 3.74
N HIS A 113 -5.63 15.50 4.92
CA HIS A 113 -4.36 16.15 5.24
C HIS A 113 -3.22 15.13 5.12
N PRO A 114 -2.26 15.31 4.19
CA PRO A 114 -1.17 14.35 4.01
C PRO A 114 -0.28 14.30 5.25
N ILE A 115 -0.02 13.09 5.76
CA ILE A 115 0.91 12.84 6.88
C ILE A 115 2.28 12.49 6.31
N VAL A 116 2.34 11.47 5.44
CA VAL A 116 3.56 11.01 4.81
C VAL A 116 3.27 10.45 3.42
N GLU A 117 4.17 10.71 2.47
CA GLU A 117 4.14 10.14 1.13
C GLU A 117 5.34 9.20 0.94
N HIS A 118 5.08 8.04 0.35
CA HIS A 118 6.11 7.09 -0.07
C HIS A 118 5.99 6.78 -1.56
N GLN A 119 7.13 6.83 -2.24
CA GLN A 119 7.24 6.40 -3.63
C GLN A 119 7.40 4.88 -3.69
N LEU A 120 6.58 4.22 -4.51
CA LEU A 120 6.63 2.79 -4.75
C LEU A 120 7.63 2.47 -5.86
N LEU A 121 8.26 1.30 -5.77
CA LEU A 121 9.09 0.76 -6.87
C LEU A 121 8.23 0.15 -7.98
N THR A 122 6.97 -0.15 -7.65
CA THR A 122 5.91 -0.66 -8.51
C THR A 122 4.84 0.42 -8.72
N SER A 123 3.76 0.06 -9.42
CA SER A 123 2.61 0.94 -9.62
C SER A 123 1.32 0.23 -9.24
N VAL A 124 0.38 0.94 -8.63
CA VAL A 124 -0.96 0.47 -8.33
C VAL A 124 -1.79 0.51 -9.61
N VAL A 125 -2.55 -0.54 -9.87
CA VAL A 125 -3.52 -0.61 -10.97
C VAL A 125 -4.83 0.02 -10.50
N GLU A 126 -5.15 1.22 -10.99
CA GLU A 126 -6.27 2.03 -10.51
C GLU A 126 -7.65 1.57 -11.01
N GLU A 127 -7.71 0.90 -12.15
CA GLU A 127 -8.95 0.46 -12.80
C GLU A 127 -9.05 -1.08 -12.86
N GLU A 128 -8.97 -1.74 -11.70
CA GLU A 128 -9.28 -3.18 -11.57
C GLU A 128 -10.65 -3.37 -10.91
N GLU A 129 -11.40 -4.37 -11.34
CA GLU A 129 -12.66 -4.77 -10.71
C GLU A 129 -12.43 -5.13 -9.23
N GLY A 130 -13.04 -4.37 -8.32
CA GLY A 130 -12.86 -4.51 -6.87
C GLY A 130 -11.56 -3.89 -6.31
N GLY A 131 -10.82 -3.14 -7.13
CA GLY A 131 -9.68 -2.33 -6.72
C GLY A 131 -10.12 -1.21 -5.78
N VAL A 132 -9.32 -0.93 -4.76
CA VAL A 132 -9.55 0.15 -3.80
C VAL A 132 -8.55 1.28 -4.01
N ARG A 133 -9.02 2.52 -3.92
CA ARG A 133 -8.15 3.72 -3.97
C ARG A 133 -7.76 4.18 -2.58
N GLN A 134 -8.61 3.92 -1.59
CA GLN A 134 -8.43 4.41 -0.23
C GLN A 134 -8.88 3.41 0.82
N ILE A 135 -8.08 3.26 1.87
CA ILE A 135 -8.44 2.55 3.10
C ILE A 135 -8.37 3.55 4.25
N LEU A 136 -9.43 3.65 5.05
CA LEU A 136 -9.48 4.51 6.23
C LEU A 136 -9.75 3.70 7.49
N PHE A 137 -9.05 4.03 8.57
CA PHE A 137 -9.25 3.47 9.90
C PHE A 137 -9.89 4.52 10.80
N ARG A 138 -11.16 4.31 11.15
CA ARG A 138 -11.90 5.15 12.08
C ARG A 138 -11.76 4.64 13.50
N SER A 139 -11.39 5.53 14.42
CA SER A 139 -11.29 5.21 15.84
C SER A 139 -12.68 5.04 16.46
N VAL A 140 -13.04 3.83 16.89
CA VAL A 140 -14.29 3.54 17.63
C VAL A 140 -13.94 2.70 18.86
N PRO A 141 -13.40 3.33 19.94
CA PRO A 141 -12.89 2.60 21.10
C PRO A 141 -13.91 1.61 21.67
N PRO A 142 -13.50 0.37 22.00
CA PRO A 142 -12.12 -0.14 22.06
C PRO A 142 -11.59 -0.76 20.74
N SER A 143 -12.18 -0.42 19.59
CA SER A 143 -11.90 -1.02 18.28
C SER A 143 -11.68 0.03 17.17
N VAL A 144 -11.52 -0.45 15.93
CA VAL A 144 -11.45 0.38 14.71
C VAL A 144 -12.50 -0.12 13.74
N GLU A 145 -13.17 0.82 13.07
CA GLU A 145 -13.94 0.53 11.87
C GLU A 145 -13.10 0.84 10.64
N THR A 146 -13.06 -0.09 9.68
CA THR A 146 -12.31 0.10 8.42
C THR A 146 -13.26 0.45 7.30
N TYR A 147 -12.89 1.45 6.50
CA TYR A 147 -13.64 1.89 5.34
C TYR A 147 -12.81 1.67 4.07
N LYS A 148 -13.45 1.24 2.99
CA LYS A 148 -12.88 1.14 1.63
C LYS A 148 -13.60 2.13 0.72
N ASP A 149 -12.86 3.03 0.08
CA ASP A 149 -13.42 4.09 -0.79
C ASP A 149 -14.65 4.79 -0.18
N GLY A 150 -14.58 5.02 1.12
CA GLY A 150 -15.61 5.68 1.92
C GLY A 150 -16.80 4.83 2.38
N ALA A 151 -16.85 3.54 2.07
CA ALA A 151 -17.87 2.61 2.58
C ALA A 151 -17.31 1.73 3.70
N VAL A 152 -18.10 1.50 4.75
CA VAL A 152 -17.74 0.56 5.85
C VAL A 152 -17.48 -0.82 5.28
N MET A 153 -16.37 -1.44 5.67
CA MET A 153 -16.07 -2.83 5.32
C MET A 153 -16.84 -3.77 6.25
N GLU A 154 -17.73 -4.58 5.68
CA GLU A 154 -18.40 -5.64 6.42
C GLU A 154 -17.44 -6.79 6.83
N PRO A 155 -17.82 -7.67 7.78
CA PRO A 155 -16.92 -8.71 8.26
C PRO A 155 -16.37 -9.72 7.26
N LYS A 156 -16.98 -9.81 6.08
CA LYS A 156 -16.57 -10.68 4.98
C LYS A 156 -15.98 -9.92 3.80
N ASP A 157 -15.93 -8.60 3.89
CA ASP A 157 -15.42 -7.77 2.83
C ASP A 157 -13.90 -7.81 2.79
N THR A 158 -13.40 -7.84 1.57
CA THR A 158 -11.99 -7.65 1.25
C THR A 158 -11.86 -6.51 0.26
N ALA A 159 -10.86 -5.68 0.46
CA ALA A 159 -10.47 -4.65 -0.48
C ALA A 159 -9.23 -5.14 -1.23
N HIS A 160 -9.15 -4.90 -2.54
CA HIS A 160 -8.05 -5.39 -3.35
C HIS A 160 -7.14 -4.26 -3.81
N ILE A 161 -5.83 -4.49 -3.72
CA ILE A 161 -4.81 -3.59 -4.25
C ILE A 161 -3.93 -4.43 -5.17
N THR A 162 -3.77 -4.02 -6.42
CA THR A 162 -2.92 -4.73 -7.37
C THR A 162 -1.69 -3.91 -7.70
N LEU A 163 -0.53 -4.47 -7.39
CA LEU A 163 0.78 -3.92 -7.71
C LEU A 163 1.27 -4.48 -9.04
N LYS A 164 1.82 -3.61 -9.88
CA LYS A 164 2.44 -3.93 -11.16
C LYS A 164 3.91 -3.54 -11.15
N ALA A 165 4.77 -4.54 -11.29
CA ALA A 165 6.21 -4.37 -11.39
C ALA A 165 6.65 -3.86 -12.76
N SER A 166 7.92 -3.43 -12.84
CA SER A 166 8.53 -2.89 -14.07
C SER A 166 8.56 -3.86 -15.25
N ASN A 167 8.59 -5.17 -15.00
CA ASN A 167 8.52 -6.23 -16.02
C ASN A 167 7.07 -6.63 -16.39
N GLY A 168 6.05 -6.02 -15.76
CA GLY A 168 4.64 -6.35 -15.94
C GLY A 168 4.10 -7.45 -15.01
N GLU A 169 4.91 -8.02 -14.11
CA GLU A 169 4.45 -8.96 -13.08
C GLU A 169 3.43 -8.27 -12.16
N LEU A 170 2.33 -8.96 -11.88
CA LEU A 170 1.24 -8.46 -11.06
C LEU A 170 1.22 -9.18 -9.72
N ARG A 171 0.97 -8.45 -8.64
CA ARG A 171 0.68 -9.00 -7.31
C ARG A 171 -0.60 -8.39 -6.78
N LYS A 172 -1.59 -9.25 -6.50
CA LYS A 172 -2.84 -8.86 -5.87
C LYS A 172 -2.73 -9.02 -4.36
N LEU A 173 -3.08 -7.97 -3.65
CA LEU A 173 -3.12 -7.90 -2.20
C LEU A 173 -4.58 -7.79 -1.77
N ALA A 174 -4.95 -8.51 -0.72
CA ALA A 174 -6.25 -8.42 -0.08
C ALA A 174 -6.10 -7.78 1.30
N VAL A 175 -6.82 -6.69 1.52
CA VAL A 175 -6.95 -6.05 2.83
C VAL A 175 -8.26 -6.52 3.44
N SER A 176 -8.20 -7.07 4.65
CA SER A 176 -9.40 -7.44 5.42
C SER A 176 -9.98 -6.25 6.18
N GLN A 177 -11.19 -6.40 6.72
CA GLN A 177 -11.82 -5.42 7.61
C GLN A 177 -10.96 -5.00 8.83
N PHE A 178 -9.94 -5.77 9.22
CA PHE A 178 -9.08 -5.46 10.37
C PHE A 178 -7.73 -4.84 9.96
N GLY A 179 -7.62 -4.42 8.69
CA GLY A 179 -6.39 -3.89 8.12
C GLY A 179 -5.28 -4.92 7.99
N THR A 180 -5.60 -6.23 8.01
CA THR A 180 -4.61 -7.26 7.71
C THR A 180 -4.44 -7.38 6.21
N LEU A 181 -3.19 -7.46 5.76
CA LEU A 181 -2.83 -7.60 4.36
C LEU A 181 -2.42 -9.04 4.08
N ASP A 182 -3.09 -9.69 3.13
CA ASP A 182 -2.77 -11.03 2.64
C ASP A 182 -2.43 -10.97 1.15
N ILE A 183 -1.54 -11.85 0.69
CA ILE A 183 -1.20 -11.98 -0.73
C ILE A 183 -2.18 -12.97 -1.37
N VAL A 184 -2.89 -12.54 -2.41
CA VAL A 184 -3.80 -13.40 -3.16
C VAL A 184 -3.02 -14.06 -4.30
N ASN A 185 -2.76 -15.36 -4.16
CA ASN A 185 -2.10 -16.15 -5.19
C ASN A 185 -3.11 -16.62 -6.25
N ASP A 186 -3.65 -15.70 -7.05
CA ASP A 186 -4.58 -16.05 -8.14
C ASP A 186 -3.88 -16.56 -9.43
N TYR A 187 -2.54 -16.56 -9.45
CA TYR A 187 -1.74 -17.01 -10.61
C TYR A 187 -1.15 -18.42 -10.48
N ALA A 188 -1.82 -19.31 -9.73
CA ALA A 188 -1.55 -20.74 -9.82
C ALA A 188 -2.46 -21.36 -10.92
N LYS A 189 -2.03 -21.27 -12.18
CA LYS A 189 -2.50 -22.13 -13.26
C LYS A 189 -1.32 -22.74 -14.00
#